data_AF-A0A7X6A142-F1
#
_entry.id   AF-A0A7X6A142-F1
#
_cell.length_a   1.000
_cell.length_b   1.000
_cell.length_c   1.000
_cell.angle_alpha   90.00
_cell.angle_beta   90.00
_cell.angle_gamma   90.00
#
_symmetry.space_group_name_H-M   'P 1'
#
loop_
_entity.id
_entity.type
_entity.pdbx_description
1 polymer ?
#
loop_
_entity_poly.entity_id
_entity_poly.type
_entity_poly.pdbx_seq_one_letter_code
_entity_poly.pdbx_strand_id
1 'polypeptide(L)'
;MRRNLGRRDLVSVAGTLLVVATGLGLIMMPQIVGADWPGWTSLMLLVAVLVVPAAWVLIGLSAGTAKVARWIAVLAVGAVLVRLVWSTYDAGPAVLVAVLPLLAILVLVSAALAYLWPRATTREIQEIARRNGWRVVEPSAVRLPVLPLPVGRSWSVRNVVETPDGLAFEVRWLQWRGPLCRPRRMSVFVATLPVALPAVEVRPGGLARSDLTLESTEFNRSFDVIGEDARYLTAVLHPRTMQALLDARPVSLVIAGTALVLYADHALTTESLTRGVTALSRIDVPRHVLDDWGYAAPQPGHGVRVTGGRFDRSTGAALLRMTTLATGLLGLTLFTCLAAAATEPGFNPPHSVGRLLTGGAVLVAIAAGCALVRRVHSRAA
;
A
#
# COMPACT_ATOMS: atom_id res chain seq x y z
N MET A 1 20.18 12.92 25.26
CA MET A 1 20.05 11.82 24.28
C MET A 1 19.82 10.50 25.03
N ARG A 2 18.59 10.24 25.50
CA ARG A 2 18.22 8.99 26.20
C ARG A 2 17.71 7.97 25.18
N ARG A 3 18.35 6.79 25.09
CA ARG A 3 17.91 5.67 24.25
C ARG A 3 16.59 5.13 24.79
N ASN A 4 15.47 5.64 24.29
CA ASN A 4 14.15 5.03 24.44
C ASN A 4 14.03 3.83 23.50
N LEU A 5 14.70 2.73 23.84
CA LEU A 5 14.45 1.39 23.31
C LEU A 5 13.26 0.70 24.04
N GLY A 6 12.63 1.38 24.99
CA GLY A 6 11.51 0.84 25.76
C GLY A 6 10.19 0.87 24.99
N ARG A 7 9.48 -0.27 25.03
CA ARG A 7 8.03 -0.43 24.77
C ARG A 7 7.58 -0.62 23.31
N ARG A 8 8.32 -0.18 22.29
CA ARG A 8 7.87 -0.28 20.88
C ARG A 8 8.24 -1.59 20.19
N ASP A 9 9.47 -2.07 20.41
CA ASP A 9 9.89 -3.39 19.90
C ASP A 9 9.16 -4.52 20.66
N LEU A 10 8.83 -4.27 21.93
CA LEU A 10 8.08 -5.18 22.79
C LEU A 10 6.68 -5.49 22.27
N VAL A 11 6.01 -4.54 21.61
CA VAL A 11 4.64 -4.72 21.09
C VAL A 11 4.61 -5.43 19.73
N SER A 12 5.61 -5.17 18.88
CA SER A 12 5.82 -5.95 17.64
C SER A 12 6.09 -7.42 17.96
N VAL A 13 7.02 -7.65 18.91
CA VAL A 13 7.40 -8.99 19.35
C VAL A 13 6.21 -9.69 20.02
N ALA A 14 5.41 -8.98 20.84
CA ALA A 14 4.23 -9.55 21.47
C ALA A 14 3.13 -9.97 20.48
N GLY A 15 2.87 -9.20 19.42
CA GLY A 15 1.87 -9.55 18.41
C GLY A 15 2.26 -10.80 17.60
N THR A 16 3.55 -10.93 17.26
CA THR A 16 4.08 -12.11 16.58
C THR A 16 4.10 -13.32 17.50
N LEU A 17 4.52 -13.16 18.76
CA LEU A 17 4.47 -14.21 19.79
C LEU A 17 3.04 -14.69 20.03
N LEU A 18 2.05 -13.81 20.01
CA LEU A 18 0.65 -14.19 20.22
C LEU A 18 0.14 -15.07 19.07
N VAL A 19 0.40 -14.73 17.80
CA VAL A 19 0.00 -15.56 16.65
C VAL A 19 0.73 -16.91 16.66
N VAL A 20 2.03 -16.92 16.99
CA VAL A 20 2.79 -18.16 17.14
C VAL A 20 2.22 -18.99 18.29
N ALA A 21 1.89 -18.38 19.43
CA ALA A 21 1.30 -19.06 20.57
C ALA A 21 -0.11 -19.62 20.27
N THR A 22 -0.96 -18.89 19.54
CA THR A 22 -2.28 -19.39 19.13
C THR A 22 -2.15 -20.54 18.13
N GLY A 23 -1.21 -20.45 17.18
CA GLY A 23 -0.90 -21.53 16.24
C GLY A 23 -0.33 -22.77 16.95
N LEU A 24 0.61 -22.60 17.88
CA LEU A 24 1.17 -23.69 18.69
C LEU A 24 0.10 -24.32 19.58
N GLY A 25 -0.78 -23.51 20.16
CA GLY A 25 -1.90 -23.97 20.99
C GLY A 25 -2.86 -24.85 20.21
N LEU A 26 -3.21 -24.47 18.99
CA LEU A 26 -4.04 -25.28 18.09
C LEU A 26 -3.35 -26.58 17.66
N ILE A 27 -2.04 -26.56 17.44
CA ILE A 27 -1.25 -27.76 17.08
C ILE A 27 -1.10 -28.72 18.28
N MET A 28 -0.94 -28.19 19.49
CA MET A 28 -0.74 -28.96 20.72
C MET A 28 -2.06 -29.41 21.37
N MET A 29 -3.20 -28.84 20.98
CA MET A 29 -4.52 -29.15 21.53
C MET A 29 -4.88 -30.65 21.54
N PRO A 30 -4.54 -31.47 20.52
CA PRO A 30 -4.85 -32.91 20.55
C PRO A 30 -4.17 -33.65 21.72
N GLN A 31 -2.93 -33.27 22.06
CA GLN A 31 -2.20 -33.87 23.17
C GLN A 31 -2.74 -33.43 24.54
N ILE A 32 -3.32 -32.23 24.62
CA ILE A 32 -3.86 -31.67 25.88
C ILE A 32 -5.28 -32.20 26.15
N VAL A 33 -6.08 -32.41 25.11
CA VAL A 33 -7.49 -32.83 25.23
C VAL A 33 -7.64 -34.36 25.23
N GLY A 34 -6.60 -35.12 24.86
CA GLY A 34 -6.63 -36.58 24.89
C GLY A 34 -7.63 -37.18 23.92
N ALA A 35 -7.88 -36.51 22.79
CA ALA A 35 -8.88 -36.92 21.81
C ALA A 35 -8.21 -37.67 20.64
N ASP A 36 -8.27 -39.00 20.68
CA ASP A 36 -7.90 -39.90 19.56
C ASP A 36 -8.95 -39.90 18.42
N TRP A 37 -9.62 -38.76 18.18
CA TRP A 37 -10.74 -38.67 17.23
C TRP A 37 -10.24 -38.60 15.78
N PRO A 38 -10.47 -39.63 14.94
CA PRO A 38 -9.89 -39.73 13.58
C PRO A 38 -10.35 -38.63 12.61
N GLY A 39 -11.46 -37.95 12.91
CA GLY A 39 -12.04 -36.89 12.06
C GLY A 39 -11.62 -35.46 12.43
N TRP A 40 -11.08 -35.24 13.63
CA TRP A 40 -10.76 -33.88 14.13
C TRP A 40 -9.44 -33.36 13.57
N THR A 41 -8.46 -34.25 13.38
CA THR A 41 -7.15 -33.91 12.82
C THR A 41 -7.26 -33.37 11.41
N SER A 42 -8.11 -33.95 10.56
CA SER A 42 -8.31 -33.59 9.16
C SER A 42 -9.12 -32.29 8.98
N LEU A 43 -10.12 -32.01 9.82
CA LEU A 43 -10.88 -30.75 9.78
C LEU A 43 -10.06 -29.56 10.31
N MET A 44 -9.31 -29.74 11.40
CA MET A 44 -8.31 -28.77 11.86
C MET A 44 -7.20 -28.56 10.82
N LEU A 45 -6.79 -29.62 10.10
CA LEU A 45 -5.84 -29.52 8.99
C LEU A 45 -6.40 -28.63 7.89
N LEU A 46 -7.66 -28.85 7.50
CA LEU A 46 -8.31 -28.09 6.45
C LEU A 46 -8.45 -26.61 6.85
N VAL A 47 -8.90 -26.32 8.07
CA VAL A 47 -9.01 -24.94 8.57
C VAL A 47 -7.64 -24.26 8.68
N ALA A 48 -6.63 -24.94 9.22
CA ALA A 48 -5.29 -24.37 9.36
C ALA A 48 -4.56 -24.18 8.03
N VAL A 49 -4.77 -25.06 7.05
CA VAL A 49 -4.10 -25.03 5.74
C VAL A 49 -4.84 -24.14 4.72
N LEU A 50 -6.17 -24.04 4.77
CA LEU A 50 -6.92 -23.18 3.86
C LEU A 50 -7.19 -21.80 4.46
N VAL A 51 -7.73 -21.72 5.68
CA VAL A 51 -8.27 -20.46 6.20
C VAL A 51 -7.17 -19.53 6.65
N VAL A 52 -6.12 -20.03 7.32
CA VAL A 52 -5.02 -19.17 7.79
C VAL A 52 -4.24 -18.58 6.63
N PRO A 53 -3.81 -19.34 5.59
CA PRO A 53 -3.12 -18.77 4.44
C PRO A 53 -4.02 -17.93 3.56
N ALA A 54 -5.29 -18.31 3.33
CA ALA A 54 -6.20 -17.51 2.51
C ALA A 54 -6.55 -16.16 3.17
N ALA A 55 -6.87 -16.16 4.46
CA ALA A 55 -7.08 -14.94 5.22
C ALA A 55 -5.82 -14.06 5.21
N TRP A 56 -4.63 -14.65 5.30
CA TRP A 56 -3.37 -13.91 5.25
C TRP A 56 -2.98 -13.39 3.87
N VAL A 57 -3.23 -14.15 2.79
CA VAL A 57 -3.03 -13.68 1.42
C VAL A 57 -3.95 -12.50 1.13
N LEU A 58 -5.20 -12.55 1.59
CA LEU A 58 -6.14 -11.42 1.52
C LEU A 58 -5.63 -10.20 2.29
N ILE A 59 -5.07 -10.39 3.49
CA ILE A 59 -4.46 -9.31 4.28
C ILE A 59 -3.20 -8.76 3.59
N GLY A 60 -2.34 -9.62 3.04
CA GLY A 60 -1.10 -9.24 2.35
C GLY A 60 -1.32 -8.48 1.05
N LEU A 61 -2.33 -8.87 0.27
CA LEU A 61 -2.76 -8.14 -0.94
C LEU A 61 -3.31 -6.75 -0.59
N SER A 62 -3.95 -6.59 0.58
CA SER A 62 -4.48 -5.30 1.02
C SER A 62 -3.42 -4.32 1.55
N ALA A 63 -2.34 -4.81 2.16
CA ALA A 63 -1.47 -3.97 2.99
C ALA A 63 -0.36 -3.20 2.24
N GLY A 64 -0.07 -3.51 0.97
CA GLY A 64 0.93 -2.78 0.17
C GLY A 64 2.37 -2.77 0.74
N THR A 65 2.65 -3.50 1.81
CA THR A 65 3.94 -3.58 2.51
C THR A 65 4.81 -4.64 1.84
N ALA A 66 5.29 -4.36 0.63
CA ALA A 66 6.01 -5.33 -0.22
C ALA A 66 7.29 -5.97 0.40
N LYS A 67 7.78 -5.50 1.54
CA LYS A 67 8.85 -6.19 2.31
C LYS A 67 8.30 -7.05 3.45
N VAL A 68 7.34 -6.55 4.21
CA VAL A 68 6.78 -7.27 5.37
C VAL A 68 5.77 -8.33 4.92
N ALA A 69 4.85 -8.00 4.01
CA ALA A 69 3.97 -8.99 3.38
C ALA A 69 4.74 -10.11 2.68
N ARG A 70 5.97 -9.82 2.22
CA ARG A 70 6.84 -10.79 1.56
C ARG A 70 7.50 -11.76 2.54
N TRP A 71 8.05 -11.26 3.64
CA TRP A 71 8.52 -12.12 4.73
C TRP A 71 7.39 -12.91 5.38
N ILE A 72 6.20 -12.32 5.49
CA ILE A 72 5.02 -12.99 6.05
C ILE A 72 4.46 -14.05 5.09
N ALA A 73 4.43 -13.80 3.77
CA ALA A 73 4.10 -14.83 2.79
C ALA A 73 5.10 -16.00 2.85
N VAL A 74 6.41 -15.69 3.00
CA VAL A 74 7.44 -16.72 3.20
C VAL A 74 7.19 -17.52 4.49
N LEU A 75 6.82 -16.86 5.60
CA LEU A 75 6.48 -17.54 6.86
C LEU A 75 5.19 -18.37 6.76
N ALA A 76 4.17 -17.89 6.05
CA ALA A 76 2.91 -18.60 5.84
C ALA A 76 3.11 -19.83 4.96
N VAL A 77 3.85 -19.69 3.85
CA VAL A 77 4.29 -20.83 3.04
C VAL A 77 5.15 -21.78 3.87
N GLY A 78 6.04 -21.26 4.71
CA GLY A 78 6.82 -22.05 5.67
C GLY A 78 5.95 -22.83 6.66
N ALA A 79 4.88 -22.23 7.19
CA ALA A 79 3.95 -22.90 8.08
C ALA A 79 3.14 -24.00 7.36
N VAL A 80 2.70 -23.73 6.13
CA VAL A 80 2.04 -24.74 5.27
C VAL A 80 3.00 -25.88 4.97
N LEU A 81 4.26 -25.60 4.60
CA LEU A 81 5.32 -26.57 4.39
C LEU A 81 5.54 -27.45 5.63
N VAL A 82 5.76 -26.83 6.79
CA VAL A 82 5.99 -27.53 8.07
C VAL A 82 4.80 -28.43 8.40
N ARG A 83 3.57 -27.94 8.18
CA ARG A 83 2.37 -28.75 8.44
C ARG A 83 2.21 -29.88 7.43
N LEU A 84 2.55 -29.67 6.16
CA LEU A 84 2.52 -30.72 5.15
C LEU A 84 3.58 -31.80 5.43
N VAL A 85 4.77 -31.40 5.89
CA VAL A 85 5.83 -32.32 6.35
C VAL A 85 5.35 -33.12 7.56
N TRP A 86 4.66 -32.50 8.52
CA TRP A 86 4.09 -33.19 9.67
C TRP A 86 2.97 -34.17 9.26
N SER A 87 2.08 -33.77 8.36
CA SER A 87 1.00 -34.63 7.86
C SER A 87 1.51 -35.80 7.02
N THR A 88 2.63 -35.63 6.32
CA THR A 88 3.26 -36.69 5.53
C THR A 88 4.12 -37.61 6.39
N TYR A 89 4.63 -37.13 7.54
CA TYR A 89 5.28 -37.98 8.55
C TYR A 89 4.30 -39.04 9.09
N ASP A 90 3.07 -38.64 9.39
CA ASP A 90 2.02 -39.57 9.85
C ASP A 90 1.56 -40.56 8.75
N ALA A 91 1.72 -40.21 7.47
CA ALA A 91 1.36 -41.05 6.32
C ALA A 91 2.45 -42.04 5.88
N GLY A 92 3.61 -42.04 6.56
CA GLY A 92 4.75 -42.90 6.24
C GLY A 92 5.78 -42.28 5.27
N PRO A 93 7.03 -42.76 5.30
CA PRO A 93 8.18 -42.09 4.67
C PRO A 93 8.10 -41.98 3.14
N ALA A 94 7.35 -42.86 2.47
CA ALA A 94 7.22 -42.87 1.01
C ALA A 94 6.50 -41.61 0.48
N VAL A 95 5.48 -41.11 1.18
CA VAL A 95 4.72 -39.91 0.76
C VAL A 95 5.57 -38.66 0.93
N LEU A 96 6.41 -38.62 1.97
CA LEU A 96 7.28 -37.49 2.27
C LEU A 96 8.34 -37.29 1.18
N VAL A 97 8.95 -38.38 0.69
CA VAL A 97 9.92 -38.34 -0.41
C VAL A 97 9.29 -37.82 -1.71
N ALA A 98 8.02 -38.17 -1.98
CA ALA A 98 7.32 -37.73 -3.19
C ALA A 98 6.90 -36.25 -3.14
N VAL A 99 6.49 -35.74 -1.98
CA VAL A 99 5.85 -34.43 -1.86
C VAL A 99 6.83 -33.29 -1.59
N LEU A 100 7.95 -33.57 -0.90
CA LEU A 100 8.98 -32.58 -0.58
C LEU A 100 9.59 -31.86 -1.81
N PRO A 101 9.93 -32.53 -2.93
CA PRO A 101 10.42 -31.84 -4.11
C PRO A 101 9.36 -30.91 -4.75
N LEU A 102 8.09 -31.32 -4.76
CA LEU A 102 7.00 -30.50 -5.31
C LEU A 102 6.82 -29.19 -4.52
N LEU A 103 6.85 -29.31 -3.19
CA LEU A 103 6.77 -28.16 -2.28
C LEU A 103 7.96 -27.21 -2.43
N ALA A 104 9.19 -27.76 -2.54
CA ALA A 104 10.38 -26.98 -2.79
C ALA A 104 10.29 -26.19 -4.10
N ILE A 105 9.81 -26.83 -5.18
CA ILE A 105 9.57 -26.17 -6.48
C ILE A 105 8.55 -25.05 -6.33
N LEU A 106 7.41 -25.28 -5.67
CA LEU A 106 6.36 -24.28 -5.48
C LEU A 106 6.89 -23.03 -4.74
N VAL A 107 7.68 -23.23 -3.69
CA VAL A 107 8.31 -22.15 -2.91
C VAL A 107 9.31 -21.37 -3.76
N LEU A 108 10.17 -22.08 -4.51
CA LEU A 108 11.16 -21.47 -5.39
C LEU A 108 10.50 -20.64 -6.49
N VAL A 109 9.47 -21.17 -7.15
CA VAL A 109 8.69 -20.46 -8.18
C VAL A 109 8.01 -19.23 -7.61
N SER A 110 7.37 -19.35 -6.44
CA SER A 110 6.70 -18.22 -5.78
C SER A 110 7.69 -17.12 -5.37
N ALA A 111 8.84 -17.51 -4.81
CA ALA A 111 9.90 -16.58 -4.43
C ALA A 111 10.51 -15.89 -5.66
N ALA A 112 10.73 -16.64 -6.74
CA ALA A 112 11.25 -16.14 -8.01
C ALA A 112 10.28 -15.13 -8.63
N LEU A 113 8.98 -15.45 -8.76
CA LEU A 113 7.96 -14.54 -9.28
C LEU A 113 7.89 -13.24 -8.47
N ALA A 114 7.86 -13.34 -7.13
CA ALA A 114 7.85 -12.17 -6.25
C ALA A 114 9.12 -11.31 -6.38
N TYR A 115 10.24 -11.89 -6.79
CA TYR A 115 11.53 -11.20 -6.94
C TYR A 115 11.74 -10.59 -8.32
N LEU A 116 11.30 -11.29 -9.34
CA LEU A 116 11.51 -10.91 -10.74
C LEU A 116 10.51 -9.85 -11.18
N TRP A 117 9.26 -9.90 -10.70
CA TRP A 117 8.19 -9.00 -11.17
C TRP A 117 8.50 -7.51 -11.00
N PRO A 118 8.95 -7.01 -9.83
CA PRO A 118 9.19 -5.57 -9.65
C PRO A 118 10.39 -5.05 -10.44
N ARG A 119 11.27 -5.94 -10.90
CA ARG A 119 12.48 -5.58 -11.66
C ARG A 119 12.20 -5.46 -13.15
N ALA A 120 11.17 -6.13 -13.68
CA ALA A 120 10.82 -6.08 -15.09
C ALA A 120 10.49 -4.65 -15.53
N THR A 121 9.56 -3.98 -14.84
CA THR A 121 9.14 -2.60 -15.17
C THR A 121 10.30 -1.60 -15.12
N THR A 122 11.17 -1.69 -14.11
CA THR A 122 12.34 -0.79 -14.03
C THR A 122 13.33 -1.04 -15.17
N ARG A 123 13.53 -2.29 -15.61
CA ARG A 123 14.39 -2.62 -16.75
C ARG A 123 13.83 -2.08 -18.06
N GLU A 124 12.52 -2.23 -18.27
CA GLU A 124 11.83 -1.71 -19.46
C GLU A 124 11.94 -0.18 -19.54
N ILE A 125 11.71 0.52 -18.43
CA ILE A 125 11.89 1.98 -18.34
C ILE A 125 13.34 2.38 -18.63
N GLN A 126 14.31 1.66 -18.05
CA GLN A 126 15.73 1.91 -18.30
C GLN A 126 16.14 1.65 -19.75
N GLU A 127 15.53 0.68 -20.42
CA GLU A 127 15.77 0.39 -21.82
C GLU A 127 15.21 1.48 -22.73
N ILE A 128 13.97 1.92 -22.49
CA ILE A 128 13.38 3.04 -23.25
C ILE A 128 14.11 4.34 -23.00
N ALA A 129 14.49 4.62 -21.75
CA ALA A 129 15.29 5.80 -21.43
C ALA A 129 16.60 5.79 -22.22
N ARG A 130 17.34 4.68 -22.23
CA ARG A 130 18.57 4.54 -23.02
C ARG A 130 18.35 4.71 -24.52
N ARG A 131 17.28 4.13 -25.08
CA ARG A 131 16.94 4.25 -26.51
C ARG A 131 16.67 5.70 -26.94
N ASN A 132 16.12 6.52 -26.05
CA ASN A 132 15.81 7.92 -26.32
C ASN A 132 16.91 8.89 -25.83
N GLY A 133 18.05 8.39 -25.35
CA GLY A 133 19.13 9.21 -24.80
C GLY A 133 18.82 9.85 -23.44
N TRP A 134 17.77 9.40 -22.75
CA TRP A 134 17.40 9.85 -21.41
C TRP A 134 18.21 9.14 -20.33
N ARG A 135 18.39 9.80 -19.18
CA ARG A 135 19.19 9.28 -18.07
C ARG A 135 18.30 8.83 -16.94
N VAL A 136 18.51 7.61 -16.44
CA VAL A 136 17.83 7.15 -15.22
C VAL A 136 18.69 7.57 -14.03
N VAL A 137 18.10 8.37 -13.13
CA VAL A 137 18.79 9.00 -12.00
C VAL A 137 18.26 8.42 -10.69
N GLU A 138 19.11 8.37 -9.67
CA GLU A 138 18.65 8.00 -8.33
C GLU A 138 17.74 9.09 -7.74
N PRO A 139 16.62 8.71 -7.08
CA PRO A 139 15.70 9.70 -6.50
C PRO A 139 16.34 10.69 -5.52
N SER A 140 17.42 10.28 -4.84
CA SER A 140 18.18 11.12 -3.89
C SER A 140 19.05 12.18 -4.56
N ALA A 141 19.41 12.01 -5.82
CA ALA A 141 20.25 12.95 -6.56
C ALA A 141 19.43 14.12 -7.14
N VAL A 142 18.13 13.94 -7.31
CA VAL A 142 17.25 14.93 -7.92
C VAL A 142 16.69 15.89 -6.86
N ARG A 143 16.80 17.19 -7.11
CA ARG A 143 16.16 18.23 -6.32
C ARG A 143 14.89 18.67 -7.03
N LEU A 144 13.74 18.46 -6.40
CA LEU A 144 12.46 18.88 -6.95
C LEU A 144 11.98 20.14 -6.22
N PRO A 145 11.31 21.07 -6.92
CA PRO A 145 10.52 22.10 -6.26
C PRO A 145 9.39 21.46 -5.43
N VAL A 146 8.72 22.26 -4.59
CA VAL A 146 7.49 21.79 -3.93
C VAL A 146 6.46 21.49 -5.03
N LEU A 147 6.09 20.23 -5.18
CA LEU A 147 5.15 19.82 -6.22
C LEU A 147 3.71 19.86 -5.69
N PRO A 148 2.78 20.53 -6.38
CA PRO A 148 1.36 20.61 -6.02
C PRO A 148 0.62 19.31 -6.37
N LEU A 149 1.12 18.16 -5.93
CA LEU A 149 0.53 16.87 -6.22
C LEU A 149 -0.64 16.57 -5.28
N PRO A 150 -1.72 15.91 -5.74
CA PRO A 150 -2.85 15.51 -4.90
C PRO A 150 -2.52 14.27 -4.03
N VAL A 151 -1.31 14.25 -3.44
CA VAL A 151 -0.80 13.17 -2.60
C VAL A 151 -0.74 13.62 -1.15
N GLY A 152 -1.00 12.70 -0.23
CA GLY A 152 -0.88 12.97 1.20
C GLY A 152 0.56 13.27 1.61
N ARG A 153 0.78 13.53 2.91
CA ARG A 153 2.10 13.90 3.46
C ARG A 153 3.20 12.86 3.25
N SER A 154 2.85 11.58 3.08
CA SER A 154 3.79 10.48 2.94
C SER A 154 3.71 9.84 1.55
N TRP A 155 4.74 10.04 0.74
CA TRP A 155 4.89 9.44 -0.57
C TRP A 155 6.35 9.07 -0.84
N SER A 156 6.57 8.22 -1.84
CA SER A 156 7.90 7.79 -2.28
C SER A 156 8.02 7.88 -3.79
N VAL A 157 9.20 8.28 -4.27
CA VAL A 157 9.51 8.38 -5.70
C VAL A 157 10.28 7.15 -6.17
N ARG A 158 10.00 6.70 -7.39
CA ARG A 158 10.74 5.63 -8.08
C ARG A 158 10.91 5.94 -9.56
N ASN A 159 11.84 5.23 -10.19
CA ASN A 159 12.05 5.24 -11.64
C ASN A 159 12.20 6.67 -12.19
N VAL A 160 13.12 7.45 -11.62
CA VAL A 160 13.34 8.83 -12.05
C VAL A 160 14.12 8.83 -13.36
N VAL A 161 13.55 9.45 -14.37
CA VAL A 161 14.12 9.60 -15.71
C VAL A 161 14.27 11.09 -15.98
N GLU A 162 15.48 11.51 -16.28
CA GLU A 162 15.85 12.85 -16.71
C GLU A 162 15.81 12.91 -18.24
N THR A 163 15.01 13.84 -18.76
CA THR A 163 14.81 14.11 -20.19
C THR A 163 15.28 15.55 -20.50
N PRO A 164 15.48 15.91 -21.77
CA PRO A 164 15.84 17.29 -22.14
C PRO A 164 14.82 18.32 -21.65
N ASP A 165 13.54 17.95 -21.63
CA ASP A 165 12.43 18.83 -21.28
C ASP A 165 12.07 18.81 -19.78
N GLY A 166 12.66 17.89 -18.99
CA GLY A 166 12.36 17.80 -17.57
C GLY A 166 12.63 16.44 -16.92
N LEU A 167 11.78 16.09 -15.96
CA LEU A 167 11.90 14.88 -15.14
C LEU A 167 10.61 14.07 -15.22
N ALA A 168 10.72 12.75 -15.37
CA ALA A 168 9.60 11.82 -15.29
C ALA A 168 9.84 10.81 -14.16
N PHE A 169 8.85 10.54 -13.32
CA PHE A 169 8.98 9.58 -12.22
C PHE A 169 7.64 9.01 -11.75
N GLU A 170 7.70 7.90 -11.01
CA GLU A 170 6.54 7.29 -10.38
C GLU A 170 6.45 7.72 -8.91
N VAL A 171 5.33 8.33 -8.53
CA VAL A 171 4.97 8.62 -7.13
C VAL A 171 4.11 7.49 -6.59
N ARG A 172 4.44 7.01 -5.40
CA ARG A 172 3.70 5.96 -4.69
C ARG A 172 3.30 6.44 -3.31
N TRP A 173 2.04 6.26 -2.94
CA TRP A 173 1.54 6.56 -1.61
C TRP A 173 0.48 5.55 -1.17
N LEU A 174 0.10 5.62 0.10
CA LEU A 174 -0.99 4.83 0.65
C LEU A 174 -2.19 5.75 0.86
N GLN A 175 -3.32 5.39 0.26
CA GLN A 175 -4.58 6.11 0.47
C GLN A 175 -5.42 5.34 1.50
N TRP A 176 -5.69 5.98 2.63
CA TRP A 176 -6.56 5.45 3.66
C TRP A 176 -8.02 5.83 3.37
N ARG A 177 -8.91 4.84 3.33
CA ARG A 177 -10.37 5.01 3.31
C ARG A 177 -10.95 4.16 4.44
N GLY A 178 -11.13 4.79 5.61
CA GLY A 178 -11.52 4.10 6.83
C GLY A 178 -10.45 3.07 7.26
N PRO A 179 -10.82 1.79 7.51
CA PRO A 179 -9.86 0.74 7.85
C PRO A 179 -9.08 0.20 6.64
N LEU A 180 -9.50 0.54 5.41
CA LEU A 180 -8.88 0.04 4.20
C LEU A 180 -7.74 0.96 3.76
N CYS A 181 -6.57 0.35 3.55
CA CYS A 181 -5.42 0.99 2.93
C CYS A 181 -5.33 0.51 1.48
N ARG A 182 -5.28 1.43 0.51
CA ARG A 182 -5.03 1.07 -0.89
C ARG A 182 -3.72 1.70 -1.37
N PRO A 183 -2.77 0.91 -1.91
CA PRO A 183 -1.60 1.47 -2.55
C PRO A 183 -2.02 2.21 -3.83
N ARG A 184 -1.58 3.45 -3.95
CA ARG A 184 -1.78 4.29 -5.13
C ARG A 184 -0.45 4.60 -5.80
N ARG A 185 -0.52 4.79 -7.11
CA ARG A 185 0.63 5.05 -7.98
C ARG A 185 0.21 6.11 -8.99
N MET A 186 1.11 7.02 -9.27
CA MET A 186 0.89 8.11 -10.21
C MET A 186 2.17 8.35 -10.99
N SER A 187 2.08 8.43 -12.31
CA SER A 187 3.16 8.92 -13.16
C SER A 187 3.15 10.44 -13.12
N VAL A 188 4.31 11.04 -12.89
CA VAL A 188 4.49 12.48 -12.79
C VAL A 188 5.60 12.91 -13.75
N PHE A 189 5.36 13.99 -14.48
CA PHE A 189 6.29 14.63 -15.40
C PHE A 189 6.42 16.09 -14.98
N VAL A 190 7.63 16.60 -14.84
CA VAL A 190 7.90 17.92 -14.28
C VAL A 190 8.87 18.66 -15.20
N ALA A 191 8.45 19.83 -15.69
CA ALA A 191 9.33 20.84 -16.28
C ALA A 191 9.53 21.99 -15.29
N THR A 192 10.72 22.60 -15.32
CA THR A 192 11.01 23.79 -14.50
C THR A 192 10.83 25.03 -15.35
N LEU A 193 10.01 25.97 -14.87
CA LEU A 193 9.77 27.26 -15.50
C LEU A 193 10.84 28.28 -15.09
N PRO A 194 11.18 29.24 -15.96
CA PRO A 194 12.18 30.27 -15.66
C PRO A 194 11.73 31.29 -14.60
N VAL A 195 10.41 31.48 -14.47
CA VAL A 195 9.78 32.38 -13.50
C VAL A 195 8.72 31.61 -12.70
N ALA A 196 8.38 32.13 -11.53
CA ALA A 196 7.30 31.56 -10.75
C ALA A 196 5.96 32.11 -11.26
N LEU A 197 4.97 31.23 -11.46
CA LEU A 197 3.64 31.56 -11.96
C LEU A 197 2.54 31.26 -10.92
N PRO A 198 1.39 31.95 -10.97
CA PRO A 198 0.24 31.65 -10.13
C PRO A 198 -0.25 30.21 -10.32
N ALA A 199 -0.99 29.70 -9.34
CA ALA A 199 -1.45 28.31 -9.37
C ALA A 199 -2.57 28.11 -10.40
N VAL A 200 -2.41 27.09 -11.26
CA VAL A 200 -3.44 26.57 -12.18
C VAL A 200 -3.50 25.07 -12.05
N GLU A 201 -4.69 24.50 -11.95
CA GLU A 201 -4.91 23.05 -12.02
C GLU A 201 -5.92 22.74 -13.13
N VAL A 202 -5.53 21.91 -14.09
CA VAL A 202 -6.40 21.32 -15.11
C VAL A 202 -6.51 19.84 -14.81
N ARG A 203 -7.73 19.37 -14.53
CA ARG A 203 -8.00 17.99 -14.12
C ARG A 203 -8.86 17.29 -15.15
N PRO A 204 -8.61 16.01 -15.47
CA PRO A 204 -9.59 15.20 -16.19
C PRO A 204 -10.91 15.17 -15.40
N GLY A 205 -11.99 15.59 -16.04
CA GLY A 205 -13.28 15.84 -15.42
C GLY A 205 -14.09 16.77 -16.31
N GLY A 206 -15.42 16.69 -16.32
CA GLY A 206 -16.24 17.50 -17.21
C GLY A 206 -17.42 18.09 -16.46
N LEU A 207 -17.61 19.40 -16.62
CA LEU A 207 -18.82 20.18 -16.30
C LEU A 207 -19.27 20.26 -14.84
N ALA A 208 -18.53 19.68 -13.88
CA ALA A 208 -18.96 19.70 -12.49
C ALA A 208 -18.30 20.81 -11.66
N ARG A 209 -17.09 21.26 -12.01
CA ARG A 209 -16.28 22.17 -11.16
C ARG A 209 -15.32 23.10 -11.92
N SER A 210 -15.58 23.43 -13.18
CA SER A 210 -14.72 24.36 -13.93
C SER A 210 -15.03 25.81 -13.55
N ASP A 211 -14.00 26.57 -13.17
CA ASP A 211 -14.10 28.00 -12.88
C ASP A 211 -14.17 28.84 -14.17
N LEU A 212 -13.75 28.25 -15.30
CA LEU A 212 -13.67 28.91 -16.60
C LEU A 212 -14.25 28.02 -17.70
N THR A 213 -14.96 28.64 -18.65
CA THR A 213 -15.39 28.01 -19.91
C THR A 213 -14.54 28.57 -21.05
N LEU A 214 -13.80 27.70 -21.74
CA LEU A 214 -12.93 28.07 -22.86
C LEU A 214 -13.64 27.94 -24.20
N GLU A 215 -12.99 28.39 -25.28
CA GLU A 215 -13.56 28.33 -26.64
C GLU A 215 -13.72 26.89 -27.17
N SER A 216 -12.88 25.96 -26.71
CA SER A 216 -12.95 24.56 -27.12
C SER A 216 -14.01 23.80 -26.34
N THR A 217 -15.15 23.52 -26.97
CA THR A 217 -16.22 22.71 -26.38
C THR A 217 -15.77 21.29 -26.03
N GLU A 218 -14.83 20.72 -26.79
CA GLU A 218 -14.30 19.38 -26.49
C GLU A 218 -13.43 19.40 -25.23
N PHE A 219 -12.63 20.46 -25.06
CA PHE A 219 -11.81 20.66 -23.89
C PHE A 219 -12.66 20.81 -22.63
N ASN A 220 -13.67 21.67 -22.64
CA ASN A 220 -14.57 21.90 -21.51
C ASN A 220 -15.37 20.64 -21.10
N ARG A 221 -15.59 19.69 -22.02
CA ARG A 221 -16.23 18.41 -21.72
C ARG A 221 -15.28 17.41 -21.05
N SER A 222 -13.98 17.57 -21.26
CA SER A 222 -12.96 16.59 -20.89
C SER A 222 -12.14 17.01 -19.67
N PHE A 223 -12.03 18.32 -19.43
CA PHE A 223 -11.24 18.90 -18.36
C PHE A 223 -12.02 19.94 -17.55
N ASP A 224 -11.80 19.90 -16.23
CA ASP A 224 -12.17 20.97 -15.30
C ASP A 224 -10.93 21.86 -15.09
N VAL A 225 -11.10 23.18 -15.20
CA VAL A 225 -10.04 24.17 -14.98
C VAL A 225 -10.28 24.88 -13.66
N ILE A 226 -9.27 24.91 -12.80
CA ILE A 226 -9.32 25.51 -11.46
C ILE A 226 -8.21 26.55 -11.36
N GLY A 227 -8.55 27.76 -10.92
CA GLY A 227 -7.59 28.84 -10.69
C GLY A 227 -8.25 30.15 -10.28
N GLU A 228 -7.45 31.07 -9.75
CA GLU A 228 -7.98 32.30 -9.14
C GLU A 228 -8.32 33.41 -10.16
N ASP A 229 -7.53 33.55 -11.23
CA ASP A 229 -7.70 34.62 -12.24
C ASP A 229 -8.05 34.06 -13.62
N ALA A 230 -9.27 34.35 -14.09
CA ALA A 230 -9.76 33.92 -15.40
C ALA A 230 -8.94 34.46 -16.59
N ARG A 231 -8.33 35.64 -16.47
CA ARG A 231 -7.48 36.23 -17.53
C ARG A 231 -6.20 35.43 -17.68
N TYR A 232 -5.57 35.11 -16.55
CA TYR A 232 -4.40 34.26 -16.48
C TYR A 232 -4.68 32.86 -17.04
N LEU A 233 -5.79 32.23 -16.61
CA LEU A 233 -6.20 30.91 -17.09
C LEU A 233 -6.39 30.88 -18.62
N THR A 234 -7.06 31.90 -19.18
CA THR A 234 -7.24 32.03 -20.63
C THR A 234 -5.90 32.20 -21.36
N ALA A 235 -4.98 32.99 -20.79
CA ALA A 235 -3.67 33.24 -21.39
C ALA A 235 -2.75 32.00 -21.36
N VAL A 236 -2.78 31.22 -20.28
CA VAL A 236 -2.02 29.95 -20.14
C VAL A 236 -2.59 28.86 -21.06
N LEU A 237 -3.92 28.72 -21.10
CA LEU A 237 -4.60 27.63 -21.81
C LEU A 237 -4.87 28.00 -23.27
N HIS A 238 -3.81 28.35 -23.99
CA HIS A 238 -3.85 28.61 -25.42
C HIS A 238 -4.28 27.36 -26.22
N PRO A 239 -4.91 27.48 -27.41
CA PRO A 239 -5.34 26.35 -28.24
C PRO A 239 -4.34 25.20 -28.42
N ARG A 240 -3.04 25.48 -28.52
CA ARG A 240 -1.99 24.45 -28.62
C ARG A 240 -1.84 23.64 -27.34
N THR A 241 -1.87 24.30 -26.18
CA THR A 241 -1.83 23.65 -24.86
C THR A 241 -3.09 22.81 -24.67
N MET A 242 -4.26 23.34 -25.02
CA MET A 242 -5.51 22.58 -24.97
C MET A 242 -5.42 21.32 -25.84
N GLN A 243 -4.96 21.44 -27.09
CA GLN A 243 -4.81 20.28 -27.98
C GLN A 243 -3.79 19.27 -27.44
N ALA A 244 -2.66 19.73 -26.91
CA ALA A 244 -1.64 18.85 -26.32
C ALA A 244 -2.21 18.04 -25.14
N LEU A 245 -3.03 18.67 -24.30
CA LEU A 245 -3.73 17.98 -23.21
C LEU A 245 -4.79 16.99 -23.73
N LEU A 246 -5.53 17.37 -24.77
CA LEU A 246 -6.51 16.49 -25.42
C LEU A 246 -5.86 15.25 -26.04
N ASP A 247 -4.69 15.39 -26.65
CA ASP A 247 -3.92 14.28 -27.24
C ASP A 247 -3.32 13.34 -26.18
N ALA A 248 -2.95 13.89 -25.02
CA ALA A 248 -2.29 13.15 -23.95
C ALA A 248 -3.25 12.38 -23.02
N ARG A 249 -4.58 12.59 -23.15
CA ARG A 249 -5.61 12.12 -22.20
C ARG A 249 -5.43 10.66 -21.74
N PRO A 250 -5.67 10.36 -20.44
CA PRO A 250 -6.07 11.26 -19.36
C PRO A 250 -4.87 11.75 -18.52
N VAL A 251 -4.50 13.03 -18.65
CA VAL A 251 -3.39 13.66 -17.91
C VAL A 251 -3.90 14.95 -17.27
N SER A 252 -3.55 15.18 -16.01
CA SER A 252 -3.78 16.47 -15.33
C SER A 252 -2.57 17.38 -15.51
N LEU A 253 -2.79 18.68 -15.61
CA LEU A 253 -1.75 19.71 -15.65
C LEU A 253 -1.85 20.56 -14.38
N VAL A 254 -0.72 20.83 -13.74
CA VAL A 254 -0.63 21.80 -12.64
C VAL A 254 0.54 22.71 -12.88
N ILE A 255 0.29 24.01 -12.77
CA ILE A 255 1.34 25.02 -12.72
C ILE A 255 1.30 25.59 -11.32
N ALA A 256 2.42 25.59 -10.60
CA ALA A 256 2.53 26.26 -9.32
C ALA A 256 3.97 26.71 -9.06
N GLY A 257 4.17 28.01 -8.88
CA GLY A 257 5.51 28.57 -8.75
C GLY A 257 6.32 28.26 -10.00
N THR A 258 7.53 27.70 -9.85
CA THR A 258 8.41 27.36 -10.98
C THR A 258 8.17 25.95 -11.54
N ALA A 259 7.12 25.25 -11.11
CA ALA A 259 6.88 23.87 -11.51
C ALA A 259 5.71 23.79 -12.49
N LEU A 260 5.97 23.24 -13.67
CA LEU A 260 4.94 22.75 -14.59
C LEU A 260 4.90 21.23 -14.46
N VAL A 261 3.78 20.71 -13.99
CA VAL A 261 3.62 19.30 -13.61
C VAL A 261 2.50 18.68 -14.41
N LEU A 262 2.79 17.61 -15.14
CA LEU A 262 1.79 16.69 -15.67
C LEU A 262 1.72 15.45 -14.79
N TYR A 263 0.51 14.96 -14.49
CA TYR A 263 0.37 13.69 -13.78
C TYR A 263 -0.84 12.88 -14.21
N ALA A 264 -0.76 11.56 -14.02
CA ALA A 264 -1.86 10.63 -14.27
C ALA A 264 -1.94 9.55 -13.18
N ASP A 265 -3.16 9.17 -12.75
CA ASP A 265 -3.43 8.22 -11.65
C ASP A 265 -3.23 6.74 -12.07
N HIS A 266 -2.10 6.46 -12.72
CA HIS A 266 -1.65 5.11 -13.04
C HIS A 266 -0.14 4.97 -12.79
N ALA A 267 0.35 3.73 -12.78
CA ALA A 267 1.79 3.48 -12.66
C ALA A 267 2.55 4.03 -13.88
N LEU A 268 3.83 4.37 -13.70
CA LEU A 268 4.71 4.73 -14.81
C LEU A 268 5.04 3.46 -15.61
N THR A 269 4.45 3.35 -16.79
CA THR A 269 4.78 2.36 -17.83
C THR A 269 5.62 2.99 -18.92
N THR A 270 6.23 2.16 -19.77
CA THR A 270 6.93 2.54 -20.99
C THR A 270 6.11 3.46 -21.90
N GLU A 271 4.86 3.09 -22.16
CA GLU A 271 3.91 3.87 -22.97
C GLU A 271 3.61 5.22 -22.32
N SER A 272 3.29 5.22 -21.01
CA SER A 272 2.99 6.45 -20.30
C SER A 272 4.20 7.39 -20.22
N LEU A 273 5.41 6.84 -20.14
CA LEU A 273 6.65 7.61 -20.12
C LEU A 273 6.81 8.38 -21.43
N THR A 274 6.75 7.69 -22.56
CA THR A 274 6.89 8.31 -23.88
C THR A 274 5.77 9.32 -24.15
N ARG A 275 4.51 8.95 -23.85
CA ARG A 275 3.36 9.85 -24.01
C ARG A 275 3.47 11.09 -23.14
N GLY A 276 3.79 10.93 -21.86
CA GLY A 276 3.88 12.04 -20.91
C GLY A 276 5.05 12.98 -21.20
N VAL A 277 6.21 12.46 -21.60
CA VAL A 277 7.35 13.30 -22.04
C VAL A 277 7.02 14.04 -23.32
N THR A 278 6.37 13.40 -24.29
CA THR A 278 5.92 14.06 -25.53
C THR A 278 4.85 15.12 -25.25
N ALA A 279 3.96 14.87 -24.29
CA ALA A 279 2.98 15.86 -23.87
C ALA A 279 3.65 17.05 -23.19
N LEU A 280 4.62 16.79 -22.30
CA LEU A 280 5.38 17.82 -21.59
C LEU A 280 6.11 18.74 -22.56
N SER A 281 6.75 18.20 -23.60
CA SER A 281 7.49 19.01 -24.59
C SER A 281 6.59 19.80 -25.54
N ARG A 282 5.32 19.43 -25.68
CA ARG A 282 4.33 20.17 -26.48
C ARG A 282 3.66 21.30 -25.71
N ILE A 283 3.72 21.28 -24.38
CA ILE A 283 3.15 22.32 -23.54
C ILE A 283 4.20 23.40 -23.34
N ASP A 284 3.99 24.52 -24.03
CA ASP A 284 4.80 25.73 -23.88
C ASP A 284 3.97 26.81 -23.21
N VAL A 285 4.55 27.51 -22.24
CA VAL A 285 3.90 28.65 -21.59
C VAL A 285 4.21 29.89 -22.43
N PRO A 286 3.21 30.56 -23.01
CA PRO A 286 3.45 31.70 -23.88
C PRO A 286 4.30 32.77 -23.19
N ARG A 287 5.23 33.41 -23.92
CA ARG A 287 6.14 34.43 -23.34
C ARG A 287 5.41 35.55 -22.62
N HIS A 288 4.32 36.08 -23.20
CA HIS A 288 3.52 37.12 -22.56
C HIS A 288 2.97 36.69 -21.19
N VAL A 289 2.68 35.39 -20.99
CA VAL A 289 2.25 34.89 -19.68
C VAL A 289 3.39 34.97 -18.67
N LEU A 290 4.61 34.66 -19.10
CA LEU A 290 5.81 34.78 -18.27
C LEU A 290 6.13 36.24 -17.95
N ASP A 291 5.91 37.16 -18.89
CA ASP A 291 6.19 38.58 -18.71
C ASP A 291 5.15 39.27 -17.81
N ASP A 292 3.86 38.95 -17.99
CA ASP A 292 2.76 39.64 -17.29
C ASP A 292 2.46 39.03 -15.90
N TRP A 293 2.61 37.71 -15.72
CA TRP A 293 2.31 37.02 -14.45
C TRP A 293 3.53 36.39 -13.78
N GLY A 294 4.71 36.44 -14.42
CA GLY A 294 5.94 35.92 -13.83
C GLY A 294 6.42 36.79 -12.68
N TYR A 295 6.63 36.17 -11.52
CA TYR A 295 7.31 36.80 -10.41
C TYR A 295 8.66 36.13 -10.15
N ALA A 296 9.60 36.89 -9.57
CA ALA A 296 10.91 36.39 -9.21
C ALA A 296 10.74 35.16 -8.31
N ALA A 297 11.21 34.02 -8.80
CA ALA A 297 11.15 32.79 -8.04
C ALA A 297 11.94 33.00 -6.73
N PRO A 298 11.36 32.69 -5.56
CA PRO A 298 12.17 32.51 -4.36
C PRO A 298 13.27 31.53 -4.75
N GLN A 299 14.54 31.90 -4.54
CA GLN A 299 15.68 31.02 -4.82
C GLN A 299 15.30 29.62 -4.33
N PRO A 300 15.40 28.57 -5.16
CA PRO A 300 14.81 27.27 -4.88
C PRO A 300 15.24 26.83 -3.48
N GLY A 301 14.35 27.07 -2.51
CA GLY A 301 14.65 26.88 -1.10
C GLY A 301 15.02 25.43 -0.94
N HIS A 302 16.17 25.16 -0.32
CA HIS A 302 16.87 23.87 -0.27
C HIS A 302 15.95 22.73 -0.72
N GLY A 303 15.97 22.47 -2.05
CA GLY A 303 14.89 21.78 -2.75
C GLY A 303 14.37 20.60 -1.97
N VAL A 304 13.04 20.40 -1.94
CA VAL A 304 12.39 19.37 -1.12
C VAL A 304 13.15 18.09 -1.34
N ARG A 305 14.01 17.74 -0.38
CA ARG A 305 14.72 16.50 -0.42
C ARG A 305 13.58 15.50 -0.38
N VAL A 306 13.48 14.66 -1.40
CA VAL A 306 12.61 13.49 -1.37
C VAL A 306 13.23 12.57 -0.31
N THR A 307 13.15 12.98 0.95
CA THR A 307 13.33 12.12 2.09
C THR A 307 12.16 11.20 1.95
N GLY A 308 12.40 10.04 1.34
CA GLY A 308 11.50 8.92 1.42
C GLY A 308 11.24 8.71 2.90
N GLY A 309 10.16 9.33 3.38
CA GLY A 309 9.83 9.37 4.79
C GLY A 309 9.75 7.92 5.19
N ARG A 310 10.60 7.51 6.15
CA ARG A 310 10.48 6.19 6.76
C ARG A 310 9.01 6.03 7.13
N PHE A 311 8.39 5.06 6.46
CA PHE A 311 7.00 4.62 6.56
C PHE A 311 6.25 5.21 7.75
N ASP A 312 5.23 6.02 7.47
CA ASP A 312 4.52 6.80 8.48
C ASP A 312 3.93 5.89 9.57
N ARG A 313 4.15 6.28 10.84
CA ARG A 313 3.89 5.50 12.07
C ARG A 313 2.42 5.07 12.21
N SER A 314 1.51 5.69 11.47
CA SER A 314 0.08 5.36 11.42
C SER A 314 -0.20 3.95 10.88
N THR A 315 0.66 3.44 9.98
CA THR A 315 0.51 2.08 9.45
C THR A 315 0.74 1.03 10.53
N GLY A 316 1.63 1.31 11.49
CA GLY A 316 1.81 0.47 12.67
C GLY A 316 0.56 0.44 13.54
N ALA A 317 -0.15 1.57 13.70
CA ALA A 317 -1.39 1.63 14.45
C ALA A 317 -2.54 0.88 13.77
N ALA A 318 -2.64 0.93 12.45
CA ALA A 318 -3.64 0.17 11.70
C ALA A 318 -3.34 -1.34 11.70
N LEU A 319 -2.08 -1.74 11.52
CA LEU A 319 -1.66 -3.13 11.69
C LEU A 319 -1.96 -3.64 13.10
N LEU A 320 -1.72 -2.83 14.14
CA LEU A 320 -2.06 -3.18 15.52
C LEU A 320 -3.57 -3.35 15.74
N ARG A 321 -4.40 -2.53 15.09
CA ARG A 321 -5.86 -2.69 15.16
C ARG A 321 -6.34 -3.95 14.44
N MET A 322 -5.76 -4.27 13.29
CA MET A 322 -6.09 -5.48 12.54
C MET A 322 -5.62 -6.74 13.26
N THR A 323 -4.41 -6.73 13.83
CA THR A 323 -3.90 -7.88 14.60
C THR A 323 -4.70 -8.09 15.88
N THR A 324 -5.05 -7.02 16.61
CA THR A 324 -5.92 -7.13 17.80
C THR A 324 -7.33 -7.63 17.48
N LEU A 325 -7.90 -7.24 16.34
CA LEU A 325 -9.20 -7.75 15.90
C LEU A 325 -9.11 -9.23 15.49
N ALA A 326 -8.06 -9.62 14.76
CA ALA A 326 -7.82 -10.99 14.36
C ALA A 326 -7.57 -11.92 15.56
N THR A 327 -6.77 -11.49 16.56
CA THR A 327 -6.58 -12.27 17.78
C THR A 327 -7.83 -12.31 18.65
N GLY A 328 -8.64 -11.25 18.66
CA GLY A 328 -9.97 -11.28 19.27
C GLY A 328 -10.90 -12.32 18.63
N LEU A 329 -10.97 -12.37 17.31
CA LEU A 329 -11.79 -13.35 16.56
C LEU A 329 -11.30 -14.79 16.76
N LEU A 330 -9.97 -15.01 16.77
CA LEU A 330 -9.39 -16.32 17.07
C LEU A 330 -9.69 -16.77 18.51
N GLY A 331 -9.62 -15.86 19.48
CA GLY A 331 -10.03 -16.15 20.86
C GLY A 331 -11.51 -16.52 20.95
N LEU A 332 -12.37 -15.82 20.22
CA LEU A 332 -13.82 -16.08 20.17
C LEU A 332 -14.14 -17.44 19.54
N THR A 333 -13.48 -17.77 18.43
CA THR A 333 -13.67 -19.07 17.76
C THR A 333 -13.18 -20.23 18.64
N LEU A 334 -12.03 -20.09 19.28
CA LEU A 334 -11.53 -21.09 20.23
C LEU A 334 -12.50 -21.28 21.41
N PHE A 335 -13.05 -20.17 21.94
CA PHE A 335 -14.04 -20.21 23.00
C PHE A 335 -15.33 -20.93 22.56
N THR A 336 -15.84 -20.66 21.37
CA THR A 336 -17.03 -21.35 20.83
C THR A 336 -16.79 -22.84 20.61
N CYS A 337 -15.60 -23.24 20.16
CA CYS A 337 -15.25 -24.66 20.00
C CYS A 337 -15.20 -25.38 21.36
N LEU A 338 -14.62 -24.75 22.38
CA LEU A 338 -14.59 -25.32 23.73
C LEU A 338 -15.98 -25.38 24.35
N ALA A 339 -16.82 -24.37 24.13
CA ALA A 339 -18.21 -24.37 24.60
C ALA A 339 -19.02 -25.49 23.93
N ALA A 340 -18.85 -25.74 22.63
CA ALA A 340 -19.50 -26.84 21.93
C ALA A 340 -19.03 -28.21 22.45
N ALA A 341 -17.72 -28.40 22.64
CA ALA A 341 -17.17 -29.63 23.21
C ALA A 341 -17.70 -29.91 24.63
N ALA A 342 -17.95 -28.87 25.43
CA ALA A 342 -18.51 -29.00 26.77
C ALA A 342 -19.99 -29.47 26.79
N THR A 343 -20.70 -29.43 25.65
CA THR A 343 -22.09 -29.88 25.57
C THR A 343 -22.25 -31.35 25.18
N GLU A 344 -21.18 -32.05 24.83
CA GLU A 344 -21.26 -33.47 24.47
C GLU A 344 -21.46 -34.36 25.72
N PRO A 345 -22.46 -35.27 25.70
CA PRO A 345 -22.73 -36.16 26.82
C PRO A 345 -21.57 -37.14 27.01
N GLY A 346 -20.97 -37.13 28.20
CA GLY A 346 -19.78 -37.94 28.54
C GLY A 346 -18.46 -37.15 28.58
N PHE A 347 -18.47 -35.87 28.20
CA PHE A 347 -17.31 -35.00 28.37
C PHE A 347 -17.16 -34.62 29.85
N ASN A 348 -16.17 -35.22 30.54
CA ASN A 348 -15.85 -34.92 31.93
C ASN A 348 -14.52 -34.16 31.98
N PRO A 349 -14.53 -32.82 31.82
CA PRO A 349 -13.29 -32.06 31.71
C PRO A 349 -12.47 -32.19 32.99
N PRO A 350 -11.14 -32.38 32.89
CA PRO A 350 -10.29 -32.25 34.06
C PRO A 350 -10.48 -30.83 34.65
N HIS A 351 -10.48 -30.70 35.98
CA HIS A 351 -10.79 -29.45 36.71
C HIS A 351 -10.02 -28.20 36.22
N SER A 352 -8.92 -28.37 35.49
CA SER A 352 -8.14 -27.32 34.83
C SER A 352 -8.85 -26.66 33.64
N VAL A 353 -9.67 -27.37 32.87
CA VAL A 353 -10.36 -26.85 31.66
C VAL A 353 -11.53 -25.94 32.05
N GLY A 354 -12.28 -26.31 33.11
CA GLY A 354 -13.34 -25.45 33.66
C GLY A 354 -12.81 -24.09 34.11
N ARG A 355 -11.65 -24.07 34.78
CA ARG A 355 -10.99 -22.83 35.23
C ARG A 355 -10.54 -21.96 34.05
N LEU A 356 -10.01 -22.57 32.98
CA LEU A 356 -9.63 -21.88 31.74
C LEU A 356 -10.82 -21.24 31.03
N LEU A 357 -11.97 -21.92 30.98
CA LEU A 357 -13.19 -21.38 30.38
C LEU A 357 -13.73 -20.18 31.16
N THR A 358 -13.77 -20.24 32.49
CA THR A 358 -14.12 -19.07 33.32
C THR A 358 -13.13 -17.93 33.17
N GLY A 359 -11.82 -18.22 33.11
CA GLY A 359 -10.80 -17.20 32.90
C GLY A 359 -10.93 -16.50 31.54
N GLY A 360 -11.22 -17.26 30.48
CA GLY A 360 -11.49 -16.75 29.14
C GLY A 360 -12.72 -15.84 29.09
N ALA A 361 -13.83 -16.27 29.70
CA ALA A 361 -15.06 -15.47 29.77
C ALA A 361 -14.86 -14.13 30.51
N VAL A 362 -14.11 -14.15 31.62
CA VAL A 362 -13.77 -12.93 32.38
C VAL A 362 -12.90 -11.97 31.57
N LEU A 363 -11.89 -12.48 30.85
CA LEU A 363 -11.03 -11.65 29.99
C LEU A 363 -11.81 -11.01 28.82
N VAL A 364 -12.73 -11.75 28.20
CA VAL A 364 -13.61 -11.21 27.15
C VAL A 364 -14.53 -10.11 27.72
N ALA A 365 -15.10 -10.31 28.91
CA ALA A 365 -15.93 -9.31 29.57
C ALA A 365 -15.14 -8.02 29.91
N ILE A 366 -13.90 -8.16 30.41
CA ILE A 366 -13.02 -7.02 30.70
C ILE A 366 -12.65 -6.26 29.41
N ALA A 367 -12.33 -6.98 28.33
CA ALA A 367 -12.01 -6.36 27.04
C ALA A 367 -13.21 -5.61 26.45
N ALA A 368 -14.41 -6.20 26.53
CA ALA A 368 -15.66 -5.56 26.09
C ALA A 368 -15.98 -4.31 26.93
N GLY A 369 -15.81 -4.37 28.25
CA GLY A 369 -15.99 -3.23 29.15
C GLY A 369 -15.04 -2.07 28.82
N CYS A 370 -13.75 -2.36 28.62
CA CYS A 370 -12.76 -1.34 28.23
C CYS A 370 -13.07 -0.69 26.87
N ALA A 371 -13.59 -1.44 25.90
CA ALA A 371 -13.98 -0.91 24.60
C ALA A 371 -15.20 0.02 24.68
N LEU A 372 -16.17 -0.30 25.56
CA LEU A 372 -17.34 0.53 25.84
C LEU A 372 -16.96 1.85 26.53
N VAL A 373 -16.08 1.81 27.54
CA VAL A 373 -15.62 3.03 28.25
C VAL A 373 -14.92 4.00 27.31
N ARG A 374 -14.12 3.49 26.35
CA ARG A 374 -13.44 4.32 25.35
C ARG A 374 -14.40 5.04 24.40
N ARG A 375 -15.50 4.40 23.99
CA ARG A 375 -16.53 5.00 23.13
C ARG A 375 -17.31 6.12 23.82
N VAL A 376 -17.52 5.99 25.13
CA VAL A 376 -18.20 7.02 25.92
C VAL A 376 -17.33 8.27 26.05
N HIS A 377 -16.03 8.11 26.31
CA HIS A 377 -15.10 9.25 26.39
C HIS A 377 -14.89 9.98 25.05
N SER A 378 -14.95 9.29 23.92
CA SER A 378 -14.80 9.93 22.60
C SER A 378 -16.05 10.66 22.08
N ARG A 379 -17.18 10.58 22.81
CA ARG A 379 -18.40 11.35 22.50
C ARG A 379 -18.60 12.54 23.43
N ALA A 380 -17.82 12.62 24.50
CA ALA A 380 -17.86 13.69 25.49
C ALA A 380 -16.77 14.76 25.27
N ALA A 381 -15.91 14.55 24.27
CA ALA A 381 -14.92 15.49 23.75
C ALA A 381 -15.18 15.67 22.25
#